data_AF-A0A937E404-F1
#
_entry.id   AF-A0A937E404-F1
#
_cell.length_a   1.000
_cell.length_b   1.000
_cell.length_c   1.000
_cell.angle_alpha   90.00
_cell.angle_beta   90.00
_cell.angle_gamma   90.00
#
_symmetry.space_group_name_H-M   'P 1'
#
loop_
_entity.id
_entity.type
_entity.pdbx_description
1 polymer ?
#
loop_
_entity_poly.entity_id
_entity_poly.type
_entity_poly.pdbx_seq_one_letter_code
_entity_poly.pdbx_strand_id
1 'polypeptide(L)'
;MIRTVVTAGLVLALGAFLLAWLEMQRATRLFAPDAYVAVVAGLFAIGGVWLGWKVATRRHGPDFVRNEAAIRSLGLTGQEMRVLAELASGRANKEIARTLGLSPNTVKTHLAHLFAKLGAGTRTEAVGRARDLGLIP
;
A
#
# COMPACT_ATOMS: atom_id res chain seq x y z
N MET A 1 77.80 -19.55 -19.22
CA MET A 1 76.61 -20.43 -19.19
C MET A 1 75.68 -20.15 -18.00
N ILE A 2 76.19 -20.13 -16.76
CA ILE A 2 75.35 -19.90 -15.55
C ILE A 2 74.57 -18.57 -15.59
N ARG A 3 75.21 -17.48 -16.04
CA ARG A 3 74.56 -16.15 -16.10
C ARG A 3 73.33 -16.12 -17.01
N THR A 4 73.35 -16.86 -18.13
CA THR A 4 72.26 -16.93 -19.11
C THR A 4 71.05 -17.71 -18.57
N VAL A 5 71.30 -18.76 -17.78
CA VAL A 5 70.26 -19.57 -17.13
C VAL A 5 69.58 -18.76 -16.02
N VAL A 6 70.35 -18.00 -15.24
CA VAL A 6 69.81 -17.13 -14.18
C VAL A 6 68.94 -16.02 -14.77
N THR A 7 69.37 -15.36 -15.85
CA THR A 7 68.57 -14.33 -16.50
C THR A 7 67.27 -14.87 -17.09
N ALA A 8 67.30 -16.06 -17.69
CA ALA A 8 66.10 -16.69 -18.24
C ALA A 8 65.11 -17.09 -17.13
N GLY A 9 65.60 -17.66 -16.02
CA GLY A 9 64.77 -18.01 -14.87
C GLY A 9 64.11 -16.78 -14.22
N LEU A 10 64.85 -15.67 -14.12
CA LEU A 10 64.35 -14.44 -13.53
C LEU A 10 63.27 -13.79 -14.40
N VAL A 11 63.43 -13.81 -15.73
CA VAL A 11 62.41 -13.31 -16.68
C VAL A 11 61.12 -14.14 -16.57
N LEU A 12 61.22 -15.46 -16.48
CA LEU A 12 60.05 -16.33 -16.34
C LEU A 12 59.34 -16.13 -14.99
N ALA A 13 60.10 -15.99 -13.89
CA ALA A 13 59.54 -15.72 -12.57
C ALA A 13 58.82 -14.37 -12.53
N LEU A 14 59.40 -13.33 -13.15
CA LEU A 14 58.77 -12.01 -13.25
C LEU A 14 57.50 -12.06 -14.11
N GLY A 15 57.53 -12.81 -15.22
CA GLY A 15 56.36 -13.02 -16.07
C GLY A 15 55.23 -13.76 -15.37
N ALA A 16 55.55 -14.84 -14.64
CA ALA A 16 54.58 -15.59 -13.84
C ALA A 16 54.00 -14.73 -12.70
N PHE A 17 54.84 -13.94 -12.03
CA PHE A 17 54.41 -13.00 -11.01
C PHE A 17 53.50 -11.91 -11.59
N LEU A 18 53.84 -11.35 -12.75
CA LEU A 18 53.00 -10.38 -13.45
C LEU A 18 51.64 -10.96 -13.83
N LEU A 19 51.63 -12.20 -14.35
CA LEU A 19 50.41 -12.90 -14.74
C LEU A 19 49.52 -13.19 -13.53
N ALA A 20 50.09 -13.69 -12.42
CA ALA A 20 49.37 -13.92 -11.18
C ALA A 20 48.84 -12.60 -10.57
N TRP A 21 49.64 -11.53 -10.65
CA TRP A 21 49.24 -10.20 -10.21
C TRP A 21 48.05 -9.68 -11.04
N LEU A 22 48.07 -9.88 -12.36
CA LEU A 22 46.99 -9.51 -13.27
C LEU A 22 45.73 -10.35 -13.07
N GLU A 23 45.85 -11.64 -12.77
CA GLU A 23 44.72 -12.52 -12.41
C GLU A 23 44.08 -12.06 -11.10
N MET A 24 44.88 -11.73 -10.07
CA MET A 24 44.40 -11.17 -8.81
C MET A 24 43.69 -9.81 -9.02
N GLN A 25 44.22 -8.99 -9.93
CA GLN A 25 43.64 -7.69 -10.30
C GLN A 25 42.36 -7.83 -11.17
N ARG A 26 42.20 -8.95 -11.90
CA ARG A 26 40.96 -9.30 -12.62
C ARG A 26 39.89 -9.86 -11.68
N ALA A 27 40.26 -10.71 -10.73
CA ALA A 27 39.34 -11.29 -9.74
C ALA A 27 38.68 -10.21 -8.86
N THR A 28 39.43 -9.14 -8.55
CA THR A 28 38.92 -7.99 -7.79
C THR A 28 38.02 -7.05 -8.60
N ARG A 29 38.10 -7.07 -9.95
CA ARG A 29 37.25 -6.23 -10.83
C ARG A 29 35.87 -6.83 -11.14
N LEU A 30 35.62 -8.10 -10.81
CA LEU A 30 34.30 -8.73 -10.97
C LEU A 30 33.35 -8.44 -9.79
N PHE A 31 33.84 -7.89 -8.66
CA PHE A 31 33.04 -7.66 -7.45
C PHE A 31 32.64 -6.20 -7.18
N ALA A 32 33.04 -5.23 -8.02
CA ALA A 32 33.00 -3.81 -7.66
C ALA A 32 31.90 -2.92 -8.29
N PRO A 33 31.05 -3.38 -9.23
CA PRO A 33 29.79 -2.68 -9.56
C PRO A 33 28.55 -3.28 -8.86
N ASP A 34 28.52 -4.61 -8.70
CA ASP A 34 27.30 -5.33 -8.28
C ASP A 34 27.09 -5.32 -6.76
N ALA A 35 28.18 -5.19 -5.98
CA ALA A 35 28.09 -5.08 -4.53
C ALA A 35 27.36 -3.81 -4.08
N TYR A 36 27.56 -2.69 -4.79
CA TYR A 36 26.85 -1.44 -4.50
C TYR A 36 25.35 -1.57 -4.79
N VAL A 37 24.99 -2.20 -5.91
CA VAL A 37 23.59 -2.45 -6.28
C VAL A 37 22.91 -3.35 -5.24
N ALA A 38 23.59 -4.39 -4.76
CA ALA A 38 23.06 -5.28 -3.72
C ALA A 38 22.83 -4.55 -2.39
N VAL A 39 23.76 -3.68 -1.98
CA VAL A 39 23.62 -2.86 -0.76
C VAL A 39 22.47 -1.87 -0.89
N VAL A 40 22.39 -1.14 -2.01
CA VAL A 40 21.30 -0.18 -2.27
C VAL A 40 19.95 -0.89 -2.35
N ALA A 41 19.86 -2.01 -3.05
CA ALA A 41 18.65 -2.82 -3.14
C ALA A 41 18.21 -3.36 -1.77
N GLY A 42 19.16 -3.82 -0.95
CA GLY A 42 18.90 -4.26 0.43
C GLY A 42 18.34 -3.14 1.30
N LEU A 43 18.93 -1.94 1.25
CA LEU A 43 18.44 -0.77 1.97
C LEU A 43 17.02 -0.37 1.51
N PHE A 44 16.76 -0.38 0.20
CA PHE A 44 15.42 -0.10 -0.34
C PHE A 44 14.40 -1.17 0.03
N ALA A 45 14.75 -2.45 0.03
CA ALA A 45 13.86 -3.54 0.39
C ALA A 45 13.50 -3.48 1.89
N ILE A 46 14.49 -3.30 2.76
CA ILE A 46 14.29 -3.18 4.22
C ILE A 46 13.48 -1.92 4.53
N GLY A 47 13.86 -0.77 3.95
CA GLY A 47 13.15 0.49 4.13
C GLY A 47 11.73 0.46 3.59
N GLY A 48 11.51 -0.14 2.40
CA GLY A 48 10.22 -0.28 1.77
C GLY A 48 9.28 -1.19 2.54
N VAL A 49 9.78 -2.33 3.04
CA VAL A 49 9.00 -3.25 3.89
C VAL A 49 8.67 -2.60 5.24
N TRP A 50 9.62 -1.91 5.87
CA TRP A 50 9.40 -1.21 7.15
C TRP A 50 8.42 -0.04 7.02
N LEU A 51 8.58 0.80 6.00
CA LEU A 51 7.68 1.92 5.71
C LEU A 51 6.30 1.42 5.29
N GLY A 52 6.25 0.38 4.45
CA GLY A 52 5.02 -0.27 4.04
C GLY A 52 4.25 -0.84 5.23
N TRP A 53 4.92 -1.55 6.15
CA TRP A 53 4.29 -2.08 7.35
C TRP A 53 3.81 -0.97 8.29
N LYS A 54 4.60 0.09 8.49
CA LYS A 54 4.26 1.23 9.36
C LYS A 54 3.08 2.05 8.82
N VAL A 55 2.92 2.14 7.50
CA VAL A 55 1.78 2.82 6.86
C VAL A 55 0.56 1.89 6.78
N ALA A 56 0.74 0.61 6.48
CA ALA A 56 -0.36 -0.36 6.41
C ALA A 56 -1.04 -0.60 7.77
N THR A 57 -0.28 -0.54 8.86
CA THR A 57 -0.78 -0.74 10.23
C THR A 57 -1.48 0.49 10.82
N ARG A 58 -1.43 1.66 10.15
CA ARG A 58 -2.14 2.89 10.56
C ARG A 58 -3.64 2.92 10.21
N ARG A 59 -4.26 1.77 9.90
CA ARG A 59 -5.69 1.71 9.50
C ARG A 59 -6.70 1.59 10.65
N HIS A 60 -6.27 1.60 11.92
CA HIS A 60 -7.20 1.86 13.02
C HIS A 60 -7.23 3.36 13.28
N GLY A 61 -8.16 4.05 12.62
CA GLY A 61 -8.62 5.36 13.09
C GLY A 61 -9.22 5.23 14.49
N PRO A 62 -9.45 6.34 15.21
CA PRO A 62 -10.16 6.29 16.50
C PRO A 62 -11.45 5.49 16.33
N ASP A 63 -11.77 4.63 17.30
CA ASP A 63 -12.99 3.82 17.27
C ASP A 63 -14.18 4.73 17.03
N PHE A 64 -14.75 4.67 15.82
CA PHE A 64 -15.88 5.49 15.46
C PHE A 64 -17.07 5.03 16.31
N VAL A 65 -17.40 5.81 17.33
CA VAL A 65 -18.58 5.58 18.17
C VAL A 65 -19.78 6.19 17.46
N ARG A 66 -20.63 5.33 16.90
CA ARG A 66 -21.84 5.77 16.21
C ARG A 66 -22.79 6.48 17.19
N ASN A 67 -23.34 7.61 16.76
CA ASN A 67 -24.29 8.38 17.53
C ASN A 67 -25.68 7.70 17.54
N GLU A 68 -25.87 6.74 18.45
CA GLU A 68 -27.12 6.00 18.64
C GLU A 68 -28.33 6.92 18.98
N ALA A 69 -28.09 8.07 19.62
CA ALA A 69 -29.14 9.03 19.93
C ALA A 69 -29.69 9.66 18.64
N ALA A 70 -28.82 10.04 17.71
CA ALA A 70 -29.22 10.59 16.41
C ALA A 70 -29.98 9.57 15.54
N ILE A 71 -29.59 8.29 15.58
CA ILE A 71 -30.31 7.21 14.88
C ILE A 71 -31.75 7.14 15.39
N ARG A 72 -31.93 7.14 16.71
CA ARG A 72 -33.24 7.06 17.35
C ARG A 72 -34.09 8.30 17.09
N SER A 73 -33.51 9.50 17.18
CA SER A 73 -34.24 10.75 16.95
C SER A 73 -34.73 10.88 15.51
N LEU A 74 -33.98 10.38 14.54
CA LEU A 74 -34.35 10.39 13.12
C LEU A 74 -35.20 9.19 12.70
N GLY A 75 -35.40 8.21 13.59
CA GLY A 75 -36.13 6.98 13.28
C GLY A 75 -35.48 6.19 12.14
N LEU A 76 -34.14 6.19 12.05
CA LEU A 76 -33.42 5.46 11.01
C LEU A 76 -33.50 3.96 11.29
N THR A 77 -33.95 3.22 10.28
CA THR A 77 -34.04 1.76 10.32
C THR A 77 -32.66 1.13 10.09
N GLY A 78 -32.49 -0.11 10.56
CA GLY A 78 -31.26 -0.86 10.30
C GLY A 78 -30.95 -1.00 8.80
N GLN A 79 -31.97 -1.11 7.95
CA GLN A 79 -31.77 -1.21 6.50
C GLN A 79 -31.32 0.11 5.87
N GLU A 80 -31.90 1.24 6.30
CA GLU A 80 -31.45 2.57 5.88
C GLU A 80 -30.00 2.83 6.32
N MET A 81 -29.61 2.38 7.50
CA MET A 81 -28.23 2.48 7.99
C MET A 81 -27.25 1.65 7.16
N ARG A 82 -27.64 0.43 6.77
CA ARG A 82 -26.84 -0.42 5.86
C ARG A 82 -26.67 0.23 4.49
N VAL A 83 -27.75 0.80 3.96
CA VAL A 83 -27.71 1.53 2.68
C VAL A 83 -26.84 2.79 2.80
N LEU A 84 -26.92 3.53 3.91
CA LEU A 84 -26.11 4.73 4.16
C LEU A 84 -24.60 4.41 4.24
N ALA A 85 -24.21 3.32 4.88
CA ALA A 85 -22.81 2.89 4.95
C ALA A 85 -22.25 2.58 3.55
N GLU A 86 -23.02 1.87 2.73
CA GLU A 86 -22.68 1.58 1.35
C GLU A 86 -22.65 2.86 0.49
N LEU A 87 -23.59 3.78 0.72
CA LEU A 87 -23.64 5.08 0.07
C LEU A 87 -22.37 5.91 0.33
N ALA A 88 -21.91 5.93 1.58
CA ALA A 88 -20.74 6.65 2.05
C ALA A 88 -19.43 6.12 1.45
N SER A 89 -19.39 4.81 1.12
CA SER A 89 -18.27 4.20 0.38
C SER A 89 -18.23 4.54 -1.11
N GLY A 90 -19.17 5.35 -1.61
CA GLY A 90 -19.20 5.82 -3.00
C GLY A 90 -19.83 4.85 -4.00
N ARG A 91 -20.40 3.74 -3.55
CA ARG A 91 -20.97 2.69 -4.42
C ARG A 91 -22.21 3.12 -5.18
N ALA A 92 -22.32 2.75 -6.46
CA ALA A 92 -23.52 3.03 -7.25
C ALA A 92 -24.72 2.22 -6.75
N ASN A 93 -25.96 2.68 -6.97
CA ASN A 93 -27.16 2.02 -6.44
C ASN A 93 -27.28 0.53 -6.84
N LYS A 94 -26.80 0.17 -8.04
CA LYS A 94 -26.75 -1.24 -8.51
C LYS A 94 -25.76 -2.08 -7.70
N GLU A 95 -24.64 -1.49 -7.30
CA GLU A 95 -23.63 -2.16 -6.47
C GLU A 95 -24.13 -2.31 -5.04
N ILE A 96 -24.73 -1.26 -4.48
CA ILE A 96 -25.39 -1.31 -3.16
C ILE A 96 -26.44 -2.43 -3.14
N ALA A 97 -27.26 -2.51 -4.19
CA ALA A 97 -28.27 -3.56 -4.35
C ALA A 97 -27.65 -4.96 -4.33
N ARG A 98 -26.58 -5.17 -5.10
CA ARG A 98 -25.85 -6.44 -5.13
C ARG A 98 -25.24 -6.78 -3.76
N THR A 99 -24.61 -5.81 -3.10
CA THR A 99 -23.99 -6.02 -1.79
C THR A 99 -25.01 -6.37 -0.70
N LEU A 100 -26.17 -5.72 -0.72
CA LEU A 100 -27.20 -5.91 0.31
C LEU A 100 -28.22 -7.01 -0.04
N GLY A 101 -28.10 -7.66 -1.19
CA GLY A 101 -29.07 -8.66 -1.66
C GLY A 101 -30.45 -8.09 -1.96
N LEU A 102 -30.52 -6.83 -2.39
CA LEU A 102 -31.76 -6.10 -2.67
C LEU A 102 -31.93 -5.85 -4.17
N SER A 103 -33.15 -5.51 -4.59
CA SER A 103 -33.36 -4.97 -5.93
C SER A 103 -32.87 -3.51 -6.01
N PRO A 104 -32.39 -3.03 -7.18
CA PRO A 104 -32.05 -1.62 -7.36
C PRO A 104 -33.22 -0.66 -7.07
N ASN A 105 -34.46 -1.11 -7.27
CA ASN A 105 -35.65 -0.30 -6.97
C ASN A 105 -35.84 -0.16 -5.45
N THR A 106 -35.66 -1.24 -4.71
CA THR A 106 -35.71 -1.24 -3.24
C THR A 106 -34.66 -0.30 -2.64
N VAL A 107 -33.43 -0.30 -3.21
CA VAL A 107 -32.39 0.65 -2.79
C VAL A 107 -32.80 2.10 -3.06
N LYS A 108 -33.40 2.40 -4.23
CA LYS A 108 -33.91 3.74 -4.52
C LYS A 108 -34.96 4.19 -3.50
N THR A 109 -35.89 3.30 -3.13
CA THR A 109 -36.89 3.58 -2.10
C THR A 109 -36.23 3.87 -0.76
N HIS A 110 -35.32 3.02 -0.27
CA HIS A 110 -34.60 3.27 0.98
C HIS A 110 -33.81 4.58 0.95
N LEU A 111 -33.19 4.92 -0.17
CA LEU A 111 -32.48 6.20 -0.33
C LEU A 111 -33.43 7.40 -0.27
N ALA A 112 -34.61 7.32 -0.86
CA ALA A 112 -35.60 8.39 -0.79
C ALA A 112 -36.06 8.65 0.66
N HIS A 113 -36.37 7.58 1.41
CA HIS A 113 -36.73 7.71 2.84
C HIS A 113 -35.56 8.21 3.70
N LEU A 114 -34.35 7.69 3.46
CA LEU A 114 -33.13 8.13 4.14
C LEU A 114 -32.86 9.62 3.89
N PHE A 115 -32.98 10.09 2.65
CA PHE A 115 -32.77 11.49 2.29
C PHE A 115 -33.81 12.40 2.92
N ALA A 116 -35.08 11.99 2.94
CA ALA A 116 -36.13 12.71 3.65
C ALA A 116 -35.84 12.83 5.15
N LYS A 117 -35.41 11.74 5.80
CA LYS A 117 -35.05 11.74 7.24
C LYS A 117 -33.83 12.59 7.55
N LEU A 118 -32.82 12.59 6.68
CA LEU A 118 -31.62 13.44 6.81
C LEU A 118 -31.85 14.88 6.32
N GLY A 119 -33.04 15.18 5.78
CA GLY A 119 -33.38 16.47 5.17
C GLY A 119 -32.55 16.82 3.93
N ALA A 120 -31.89 15.85 3.30
CA ALA A 120 -30.91 16.07 2.24
C ALA A 120 -31.56 15.99 0.85
N GLY A 121 -31.22 16.92 -0.05
CA GLY A 121 -31.69 16.91 -1.43
C GLY A 121 -30.78 16.13 -2.38
N THR A 122 -29.51 15.94 -2.01
CA THR A 122 -28.52 15.26 -2.85
C THR A 122 -27.80 14.14 -2.11
N ARG A 123 -27.22 13.22 -2.89
CA ARG A 123 -26.38 12.13 -2.36
C ARG A 123 -25.21 12.66 -1.52
N THR A 124 -24.52 13.68 -2.02
CA THR A 124 -23.36 14.27 -1.34
C THR A 124 -23.78 14.96 -0.05
N GLU A 125 -24.89 15.68 -0.06
CA GLU A 125 -25.45 16.33 1.13
C GLU A 125 -25.89 15.30 2.18
N ALA A 126 -26.51 14.19 1.76
CA ALA A 126 -26.92 13.13 2.68
C ALA A 126 -25.71 12.51 3.40
N VAL A 127 -24.62 12.26 2.67
CA VAL A 127 -23.36 11.76 3.25
C VAL A 127 -22.74 12.81 4.18
N GLY A 128 -22.76 14.09 3.80
CA GLY A 128 -22.29 15.20 4.62
C GLY A 128 -23.03 15.25 5.96
N ARG A 129 -24.36 15.35 5.92
CA ARG A 129 -25.19 15.38 7.15
C ARG A 129 -25.02 14.13 8.00
N ALA A 130 -24.90 12.96 7.38
CA ALA A 130 -24.66 11.73 8.12
C ALA A 130 -23.32 11.72 8.87
N ARG A 131 -22.27 12.36 8.33
CA ARG A 131 -21.00 12.57 9.03
C ARG A 131 -21.15 13.59 10.16
N ASP A 132 -21.80 14.71 9.90
CA ASP A 132 -22.02 15.77 10.90
C ASP A 132 -22.79 15.23 12.12
N LEU A 133 -23.73 14.31 11.89
CA LEU A 133 -24.52 13.65 12.92
C LEU A 133 -23.80 12.48 13.61
N GLY A 134 -22.61 12.08 13.14
CA GLY A 134 -21.88 10.93 13.67
C GLY A 134 -22.55 9.58 13.40
N LEU A 135 -23.22 9.43 12.25
CA LEU A 135 -23.84 8.16 11.82
C LEU A 135 -22.84 7.27 11.06
N ILE A 136 -21.90 7.91 10.37
CA ILE A 136 -20.82 7.29 9.60
C ILE A 136 -19.48 8.01 9.91
N PRO A 137 -18.34 7.31 9.74
CA PRO A 137 -17.01 7.89 9.95
C PRO A 137 -16.60 8.91 8.87
#